data_AF-A0A7C4K355-F1
#
_entry.id   AF-A0A7C4K355-F1
#
_cell.length_a   1.000
_cell.length_b   1.000
_cell.length_c   1.000
_cell.angle_alpha   90.00
_cell.angle_beta   90.00
_cell.angle_gamma   90.00
#
_symmetry.space_group_name_H-M   'P 1'
#
loop_
_entity.id
_entity.type
_entity.pdbx_description
1 polymer ?
#
loop_
_entity_poly.entity_id
_entity_poly.type
_entity_poly.pdbx_seq_one_letter_code
_entity_poly.pdbx_strand_id
1 'polypeptide(L)'
;MRNTLILLLTAGLLLAACVPAQTPAPVEQPVQPQPVVELPTQAPPPPPPEPTAVQPPAPQYAPFCQSAPVACQPPTIELRDNAFCVEKVPYAILAVPAGTTYESQDADMECIDQATADGSLRITCHSKEGKQLWSYNLKVCNASCRAPSLQVGTGQCPEGYGFDATNQCCAVPPAAGSEAGCIIYRVDIGGCPSG
;
A
#
# COMPACT_ATOMS: atom_id res chain seq x y z
N MET A 1 9.43 -0.46 35.42
CA MET A 1 8.86 0.85 35.79
C MET A 1 7.48 0.94 35.15
N ARG A 2 6.41 0.95 35.96
CA ARG A 2 5.03 1.14 35.52
C ARG A 2 4.85 2.62 35.22
N ASN A 3 4.40 3.00 34.03
CA ASN A 3 3.91 4.35 33.81
C ASN A 3 2.57 4.32 33.07
N THR A 4 1.55 4.69 33.84
CA THR A 4 0.15 4.91 33.50
C THR A 4 0.03 6.29 32.83
N LEU A 5 -0.72 6.45 31.73
CA LEU A 5 -1.37 7.72 31.37
C LEU A 5 -2.40 7.50 30.23
N ILE A 6 -3.70 7.42 30.53
CA ILE A 6 -4.75 8.47 30.45
C ILE A 6 -5.30 8.71 29.02
N LEU A 7 -6.53 8.20 28.84
CA LEU A 7 -7.67 8.73 28.09
C LEU A 7 -7.54 10.12 27.46
N LEU A 8 -8.11 10.29 26.25
CA LEU A 8 -9.04 11.40 25.97
C LEU A 8 -9.93 11.12 24.75
N LEU A 9 -11.25 11.11 25.00
CA LEU A 9 -12.34 11.20 24.04
C LEU A 9 -12.23 12.46 23.18
N THR A 10 -12.63 12.39 21.91
CA THR A 10 -13.43 13.47 21.29
C THR A 10 -14.32 12.90 20.17
N ALA A 11 -15.63 12.96 20.42
CA ALA A 11 -16.67 12.83 19.42
C ALA A 11 -16.81 14.16 18.67
N GLY A 12 -16.88 14.10 17.34
CA GLY A 12 -17.05 15.27 16.47
C GLY A 12 -18.14 15.01 15.43
N LEU A 13 -19.38 15.29 15.84
CA LEU A 13 -20.60 15.28 15.04
C LEU A 13 -20.64 16.58 14.21
N LEU A 14 -20.72 16.51 12.88
CA LEU A 14 -21.06 17.67 12.04
C LEU A 14 -22.09 17.30 10.97
N LEU A 15 -23.31 17.76 11.23
CA LEU A 15 -24.46 17.87 10.33
C LEU A 15 -24.45 19.27 9.69
N ALA A 16 -24.62 19.36 8.37
CA ALA A 16 -25.11 20.55 7.64
C ALA A 16 -25.25 20.20 6.14
N ALA A 17 -26.18 20.70 5.33
CA ALA A 17 -27.46 21.37 5.49
C ALA A 17 -28.10 21.37 4.08
N CYS A 18 -29.43 21.27 3.98
CA CYS A 18 -30.20 21.33 2.74
C CYS A 18 -30.14 22.72 2.07
N VAL A 19 -30.15 22.76 0.73
CA VAL A 19 -30.41 23.98 -0.05
C VAL A 19 -31.67 23.76 -0.91
N PRO A 20 -32.65 24.68 -0.89
CA PRO A 20 -33.87 24.56 -1.68
C PRO A 20 -33.71 25.07 -3.11
N ALA A 21 -34.38 24.37 -4.04
CA ALA A 21 -34.54 24.74 -5.44
C ALA A 21 -35.53 25.91 -5.58
N GLN A 22 -35.21 26.88 -6.44
CA GLN A 22 -36.12 27.95 -6.84
C GLN A 22 -36.60 27.70 -8.28
N THR A 23 -37.90 27.53 -8.43
CA THR A 23 -38.61 27.42 -9.69
C THR A 23 -39.12 28.81 -10.10
N PRO A 24 -38.76 29.35 -11.27
CA PRO A 24 -39.41 30.54 -11.80
C PRO A 24 -40.78 30.18 -12.37
N ALA A 25 -41.80 30.95 -11.99
CA ALA A 25 -43.14 30.89 -12.56
C ALA A 25 -43.14 31.44 -14.01
N PRO A 26 -43.88 30.83 -14.95
CA PRO A 26 -44.11 31.39 -16.27
C PRO A 26 -45.11 32.55 -16.22
N VAL A 27 -44.77 33.64 -16.90
CA VAL A 27 -45.64 34.80 -17.13
C VAL A 27 -46.63 34.46 -18.25
N GLU A 28 -47.92 34.57 -17.94
CA GLU A 28 -49.02 34.46 -18.91
C GLU A 28 -49.04 35.70 -19.82
N GLN A 29 -48.94 35.50 -21.14
CA GLN A 29 -49.11 36.55 -22.14
C GLN A 29 -50.50 36.44 -22.81
N PRO A 30 -51.22 37.57 -23.02
CA PRO A 30 -52.54 37.54 -23.64
C PRO A 30 -52.49 37.14 -25.12
N VAL A 31 -53.37 36.20 -25.49
CA VAL A 31 -53.58 35.71 -26.86
C VAL A 31 -54.32 36.77 -27.69
N GLN A 32 -53.70 37.24 -28.77
CA GLN A 32 -54.40 37.92 -29.87
C GLN A 32 -54.82 36.89 -30.93
N PRO A 33 -56.07 36.91 -31.44
CA PRO A 33 -56.45 36.08 -32.58
C PRO A 33 -55.92 36.69 -33.88
N GLN A 34 -55.15 35.91 -34.63
CA GLN A 34 -54.74 36.24 -35.99
C GLN A 34 -55.57 35.48 -37.05
N PRO A 35 -55.71 36.05 -38.26
CA PRO A 35 -56.61 35.56 -39.30
C PRO A 35 -56.06 34.29 -39.98
N VAL A 36 -56.95 33.36 -40.31
CA VAL A 36 -56.63 32.14 -41.07
C VAL A 36 -56.32 32.53 -42.51
N VAL A 37 -55.06 32.37 -42.91
CA VAL A 37 -54.62 32.37 -44.31
C VAL A 37 -54.23 30.93 -44.64
N GLU A 38 -54.97 30.29 -45.54
CA GLU A 38 -54.64 28.95 -46.05
C GLU A 38 -53.31 29.00 -46.80
N LEU A 39 -52.32 28.27 -46.30
CA LEU A 39 -50.96 28.19 -46.84
C LEU A 39 -50.78 26.83 -47.55
N PRO A 40 -50.01 26.77 -48.66
CA PRO A 40 -49.81 25.54 -49.42
C PRO A 40 -49.19 24.45 -48.56
N THR A 41 -49.61 23.20 -48.74
CA THR A 41 -49.06 22.00 -48.08
C THR A 41 -47.54 21.94 -48.27
N GLN A 42 -46.80 22.43 -47.29
CA GLN A 42 -45.37 22.23 -47.16
C GLN A 42 -45.11 20.79 -46.69
N ALA A 43 -44.07 20.17 -47.28
CA ALA A 43 -43.56 18.89 -46.80
C ALA A 43 -43.24 18.98 -45.29
N PRO A 44 -43.45 17.89 -44.53
CA PRO A 44 -43.23 17.91 -43.09
C PRO A 44 -41.80 18.38 -42.78
N PRO A 45 -41.64 19.30 -41.81
CA PRO A 45 -40.32 19.78 -41.42
C PRO A 45 -39.44 18.60 -41.00
N PRO A 46 -38.12 18.64 -41.28
CA PRO A 46 -37.21 17.61 -40.80
C PRO A 46 -37.32 17.49 -39.28
N PRO A 47 -37.25 16.26 -38.73
CA PRO A 47 -37.35 16.06 -37.29
C PRO A 47 -36.30 16.93 -36.56
N PRO A 48 -36.63 17.42 -35.35
CA PRO A 48 -35.67 18.16 -34.54
C PRO A 48 -34.36 17.37 -34.43
N PRO A 49 -33.18 18.01 -34.51
CA PRO A 49 -31.93 17.31 -34.24
C PRO A 49 -32.05 16.68 -32.85
N GLU A 50 -31.89 15.36 -32.78
CA GLU A 50 -31.84 14.65 -31.50
C GLU A 50 -30.83 15.35 -30.60
N PRO A 51 -31.16 15.60 -29.32
CA PRO A 51 -30.20 16.17 -28.38
C PRO A 51 -28.95 15.28 -28.39
N THR A 52 -27.84 15.82 -28.91
CA THR A 52 -26.55 15.14 -28.86
C THR A 52 -26.30 14.84 -27.39
N ALA A 53 -26.41 13.57 -27.00
CA ALA A 53 -26.16 13.13 -25.64
C ALA A 53 -24.76 13.61 -25.27
N VAL A 54 -24.67 14.52 -24.29
CA VAL A 54 -23.39 15.00 -23.78
C VAL A 54 -22.73 13.80 -23.14
N GLN A 55 -21.80 13.18 -23.87
CA GLN A 55 -20.98 12.12 -23.31
C GLN A 55 -20.19 12.71 -22.13
N PRO A 56 -20.22 12.09 -20.94
CA PRO A 56 -19.39 12.52 -19.84
C PRO A 56 -17.93 12.57 -20.30
N PRO A 57 -17.14 13.58 -19.85
CA PRO A 57 -15.72 13.61 -20.15
C PRO A 57 -15.09 12.30 -19.68
N ALA A 58 -14.26 11.70 -20.54
CA ALA A 58 -13.53 10.49 -20.17
C ALA A 58 -12.65 10.79 -18.94
N PRO A 59 -12.56 9.87 -17.97
CA PRO A 59 -11.72 10.06 -16.80
C PRO A 59 -10.26 10.27 -17.23
N GLN A 60 -9.62 11.30 -16.68
CA GLN A 60 -8.21 11.57 -16.89
C GLN A 60 -7.41 10.80 -15.83
N TYR A 61 -6.76 9.72 -16.25
CA TYR A 61 -5.88 8.93 -15.40
C TYR A 61 -4.44 9.46 -15.43
N ALA A 62 -3.69 9.23 -14.34
CA ALA A 62 -2.26 9.46 -14.30
C ALA A 62 -1.51 8.51 -15.26
N PRO A 63 -0.31 8.88 -15.74
CA PRO A 63 0.49 8.00 -16.60
C PRO A 63 0.90 6.73 -15.85
N PHE A 64 1.12 5.63 -16.56
CA PHE A 64 1.70 4.42 -15.95
C PHE A 64 3.17 4.64 -15.61
N CYS A 65 3.61 4.10 -14.47
CA CYS A 65 5.01 4.17 -14.06
C CYS A 65 5.91 3.45 -15.08
N GLN A 66 6.99 4.10 -15.52
CA GLN A 66 7.93 3.53 -16.47
C GLN A 66 8.81 2.47 -15.79
N SER A 67 8.38 1.20 -15.88
CA SER A 67 9.05 0.00 -15.37
C SER A 67 9.28 -0.04 -13.86
N ALA A 68 8.92 -1.17 -13.24
CA ALA A 68 9.32 -1.47 -11.87
C ALA A 68 10.86 -1.40 -11.78
N PRO A 69 11.42 -0.88 -10.68
CA PRO A 69 12.87 -0.89 -10.48
C PRO A 69 13.41 -2.31 -10.64
N VAL A 70 14.61 -2.38 -11.24
CA VAL A 70 15.47 -3.55 -11.48
C VAL A 70 15.11 -4.73 -10.59
N ALA A 71 14.86 -5.89 -11.21
CA ALA A 71 14.52 -7.17 -10.60
C ALA A 71 15.00 -7.24 -9.15
N CYS A 72 14.08 -6.94 -8.24
CA CYS A 72 14.36 -6.89 -6.84
C CYS A 72 14.82 -8.29 -6.40
N GLN A 73 16.08 -8.39 -5.95
CA GLN A 73 16.62 -9.65 -5.45
C GLN A 73 16.55 -9.69 -3.93
N PRO A 74 16.13 -10.84 -3.36
CA PRO A 74 16.24 -11.06 -1.92
C PRO A 74 17.71 -11.00 -1.49
N PRO A 75 17.99 -10.48 -0.29
CA PRO A 75 19.35 -10.38 0.22
C PRO A 75 19.89 -11.74 0.62
N THR A 76 21.18 -12.00 0.38
CA THR A 76 21.86 -13.19 0.90
C THR A 76 22.42 -12.92 2.30
N ILE A 77 22.08 -13.77 3.27
CA ILE A 77 22.67 -13.73 4.62
C ILE A 77 23.79 -14.75 4.76
N GLU A 78 24.77 -14.44 5.60
CA GLU A 78 25.89 -15.35 5.90
C GLU A 78 25.96 -15.63 7.40
N LEU A 79 25.91 -16.90 7.78
CA LEU A 79 26.15 -17.33 9.16
C LEU A 79 27.65 -17.21 9.46
N ARG A 80 27.99 -16.31 10.38
CA ARG A 80 29.39 -15.99 10.73
C ARG A 80 29.90 -16.87 11.85
N ASP A 81 29.06 -17.05 12.86
CA ASP A 81 29.35 -17.87 14.02
C ASP A 81 28.03 -18.47 14.52
N ASN A 82 28.07 -19.74 14.86
CA ASN A 82 26.94 -20.51 15.38
C ASN A 82 27.32 -21.38 16.59
N ALA A 83 28.53 -21.20 17.14
CA ALA A 83 29.10 -22.17 18.06
C ALA A 83 29.43 -21.60 19.45
N PHE A 84 28.96 -20.40 19.79
CA PHE A 84 29.12 -19.88 21.15
C PHE A 84 27.82 -19.97 21.94
N CYS A 85 27.97 -20.45 23.18
CA CYS A 85 26.89 -20.62 24.13
C CYS A 85 27.11 -19.73 25.33
N VAL A 86 26.08 -18.98 25.70
CA VAL A 86 26.04 -18.22 26.94
C VAL A 86 25.01 -18.90 27.82
N GLU A 87 25.42 -19.35 29.01
CA GLU A 87 24.52 -20.02 29.97
C GLU A 87 23.73 -21.22 29.37
N LYS A 88 24.38 -22.00 28.49
CA LYS A 88 23.78 -23.14 27.75
C LYS A 88 22.70 -22.76 26.72
N VAL A 89 22.59 -21.49 26.39
CA VAL A 89 21.75 -21.00 25.28
C VAL A 89 22.62 -20.79 24.05
N PRO A 90 22.29 -21.39 22.89
CA PRO A 90 23.07 -21.20 21.67
C PRO A 90 22.73 -19.84 21.03
N TYR A 91 23.77 -19.15 20.54
CA TYR A 91 23.64 -17.88 19.85
C TYR A 91 24.11 -18.03 18.40
N ALA A 92 23.37 -17.41 17.47
CA ALA A 92 23.77 -17.28 16.07
C ALA A 92 24.14 -15.82 15.79
N ILE A 93 25.30 -15.60 15.16
CA ILE A 93 25.67 -14.31 14.57
C ILE A 93 25.55 -14.42 13.06
N LEU A 94 24.67 -13.61 12.49
CA LEU A 94 24.46 -13.51 11.05
C LEU A 94 25.01 -12.17 10.55
N ALA A 95 25.70 -12.20 9.41
CA ALA A 95 26.02 -11.01 8.63
C ALA A 95 24.90 -10.78 7.60
N VAL A 96 24.37 -9.56 7.60
CA VAL A 96 23.25 -9.14 6.76
C VAL A 96 23.68 -7.93 5.94
N PRO A 97 23.37 -7.88 4.62
CA PRO A 97 23.66 -6.71 3.80
C PRO A 97 23.00 -5.44 4.33
N ALA A 98 23.65 -4.29 4.15
CA ALA A 98 23.07 -3.00 4.52
C ALA A 98 21.74 -2.74 3.78
N GLY A 99 20.82 -2.02 4.43
CA GLY A 99 19.48 -1.76 3.88
C GLY A 99 18.54 -2.98 3.92
N THR A 100 18.90 -4.02 4.67
CA THR A 100 18.06 -5.19 4.90
C THR A 100 17.28 -5.04 6.20
N THR A 101 16.04 -5.51 6.20
CA THR A 101 15.20 -5.67 7.39
C THR A 101 15.01 -7.16 7.68
N TYR A 102 14.80 -7.52 8.94
CA TYR A 102 14.58 -8.91 9.34
C TYR A 102 13.43 -9.03 10.33
N GLU A 103 12.81 -10.19 10.34
CA GLU A 103 11.71 -10.54 11.23
C GLU A 103 11.83 -12.02 11.60
N SER A 104 11.94 -12.30 12.90
CA SER A 104 11.87 -13.67 13.39
C SER A 104 10.47 -14.23 13.16
N GLN A 105 10.37 -15.39 12.51
CA GLN A 105 9.09 -16.10 12.37
C GLN A 105 8.75 -16.94 13.61
N ASP A 106 9.71 -17.08 14.52
CA ASP A 106 9.56 -17.81 15.77
C ASP A 106 9.40 -16.83 16.94
N ALA A 107 8.31 -16.97 17.71
CA ALA A 107 7.98 -16.09 18.83
C ALA A 107 9.00 -16.17 19.98
N ASP A 108 9.57 -17.36 20.18
CA ASP A 108 10.57 -17.70 21.20
C ASP A 108 11.99 -17.20 20.86
N MET A 109 12.17 -16.56 19.70
CA MET A 109 13.45 -16.03 19.25
C MET A 109 13.52 -14.51 19.43
N GLU A 110 14.68 -14.04 19.87
CA GLU A 110 15.06 -12.64 19.91
C GLU A 110 16.30 -12.43 19.07
N CYS A 111 16.26 -11.43 18.20
CA CYS A 111 17.38 -11.00 17.38
C CYS A 111 17.66 -9.54 17.71
N ILE A 112 18.93 -9.22 17.96
CA ILE A 112 19.39 -7.87 18.29
C ILE A 112 20.44 -7.41 17.28
N ASP A 113 20.37 -6.14 16.91
CA ASP A 113 21.36 -5.51 16.06
C ASP A 113 22.69 -5.38 16.80
N GLN A 114 23.77 -5.71 16.11
CA GLN A 114 25.13 -5.47 16.53
C GLN A 114 25.71 -4.39 15.62
N ALA A 115 26.01 -3.24 16.20
CA ALA A 115 26.72 -2.20 15.49
C ALA A 115 28.13 -2.69 15.16
N THR A 116 28.52 -2.62 13.89
CA THR A 116 29.89 -2.90 13.46
C THR A 116 30.56 -1.64 12.94
N ALA A 117 31.89 -1.59 13.06
CA ALA A 117 32.68 -0.46 12.58
C ALA A 117 32.75 -0.36 11.05
N ASP A 118 32.44 -1.44 10.33
CA ASP A 118 32.50 -1.54 8.86
C ASP A 118 31.17 -1.13 8.18
N GLY A 119 30.14 -0.76 8.95
CA GLY A 119 28.82 -0.40 8.42
C GLY A 119 27.98 -1.57 7.91
N SER A 120 28.46 -2.81 8.07
CA SER A 120 27.63 -4.01 7.85
C SER A 120 26.62 -4.18 8.98
N LEU A 121 25.46 -4.78 8.69
CA LEU A 121 24.53 -5.15 9.75
C LEU A 121 24.92 -6.54 10.24
N ARG A 122 25.23 -6.68 11.53
CA ARG A 122 25.28 -7.99 12.18
C ARG A 122 24.09 -8.12 13.09
N ILE A 123 23.50 -9.31 13.09
CA ILE A 123 22.39 -9.62 13.99
C ILE A 123 22.79 -10.82 14.83
N THR A 124 22.51 -10.72 16.13
CA THR A 124 22.72 -11.81 17.07
C THR A 124 21.36 -12.32 17.49
N CYS A 125 21.09 -13.60 17.22
CA CYS A 125 19.80 -14.22 17.50
C CYS A 125 19.94 -15.34 18.53
N HIS A 126 19.00 -15.43 19.46
CA HIS A 126 18.97 -16.43 20.54
C HIS A 126 17.54 -16.71 21.03
N SER A 127 17.37 -17.77 21.81
CA SER A 127 16.09 -18.08 22.45
C SER A 127 15.83 -17.15 23.64
N LYS A 128 14.66 -16.50 23.68
CA LYS A 128 14.19 -15.71 24.83
C LYS A 128 14.00 -16.54 26.09
N GLU A 129 13.53 -17.78 25.91
CA GLU A 129 13.21 -18.69 27.01
C GLU A 129 14.41 -19.58 27.39
N GLY A 130 15.58 -19.36 26.79
CA GLY A 130 16.78 -20.16 27.01
C GLY A 130 16.64 -21.61 26.55
N LYS A 131 15.69 -21.90 25.66
CA LYS A 131 15.54 -23.22 25.06
C LYS A 131 16.68 -23.48 24.07
N GLN A 132 17.12 -24.73 23.99
CA GLN A 132 17.98 -25.14 22.88
C GLN A 132 17.16 -25.17 21.59
N LEU A 133 17.37 -24.17 20.74
CA LEU A 133 16.77 -24.08 19.42
C LEU A 133 17.81 -24.53 18.40
N TRP A 134 17.61 -25.74 17.86
CA TRP A 134 18.49 -26.33 16.85
C TRP A 134 18.46 -25.55 15.53
N SER A 135 17.30 -24.99 15.20
CA SER A 135 17.09 -24.16 14.02
C SER A 135 15.89 -23.23 14.18
N TYR A 136 15.86 -22.11 13.48
CA TYR A 136 14.72 -21.17 13.43
C TYR A 136 14.56 -20.56 12.04
N ASN A 137 13.39 -19.98 11.76
CA ASN A 137 13.11 -19.30 10.51
C ASN A 137 13.23 -17.78 10.68
N LEU A 138 14.10 -17.17 9.88
CA LEU A 138 14.30 -15.73 9.82
C LEU A 138 13.84 -15.22 8.46
N LYS A 139 12.82 -14.37 8.46
CA LYS A 139 12.42 -13.65 7.25
C LYS A 139 13.31 -12.43 7.09
N VAL A 140 13.88 -12.28 5.90
CA VAL A 140 14.84 -11.22 5.60
C VAL A 140 14.42 -10.54 4.31
N CYS A 141 14.36 -9.22 4.33
CA CYS A 141 13.78 -8.39 3.28
C CYS A 141 14.74 -7.27 2.88
N ASN A 142 15.03 -7.14 1.59
CA ASN A 142 15.72 -5.96 1.07
C ASN A 142 14.77 -4.75 1.17
N ALA A 143 15.07 -3.74 1.98
CA ALA A 143 14.18 -2.60 2.15
C ALA A 143 13.98 -1.80 0.86
N SER A 144 14.96 -1.83 -0.05
CA SER A 144 14.88 -1.18 -1.37
C SER A 144 13.86 -1.86 -2.29
N CYS A 145 13.47 -3.08 -1.96
CA CYS A 145 12.48 -3.86 -2.71
C CYS A 145 11.04 -3.62 -2.26
N ARG A 146 10.83 -2.86 -1.19
CA ARG A 146 9.49 -2.58 -0.72
C ARG A 146 8.73 -1.85 -1.82
N ALA A 147 7.63 -2.46 -2.27
CA ALA A 147 6.77 -1.83 -3.25
C ALA A 147 6.38 -0.42 -2.76
N PRO A 148 6.31 0.58 -3.67
CA PRO A 148 5.82 1.90 -3.30
C PRO A 148 4.46 1.77 -2.62
N SER A 149 4.21 2.64 -1.64
CA SER A 149 2.92 2.67 -0.94
C SER A 149 1.87 3.23 -1.89
N LEU A 150 1.25 2.34 -2.68
CA LEU A 150 0.24 2.72 -3.66
C LEU A 150 -1.09 3.03 -2.99
N GLN A 151 -1.68 4.15 -3.36
CA GLN A 151 -3.01 4.54 -2.94
C GLN A 151 -4.04 3.93 -3.88
N VAL A 152 -4.79 2.95 -3.40
CA VAL A 152 -5.88 2.31 -4.15
C VAL A 152 -7.20 3.03 -3.90
N GLY A 153 -8.08 3.07 -4.92
CA GLY A 153 -9.42 3.65 -4.78
C GLY A 153 -9.49 5.18 -4.82
N THR A 154 -8.42 5.88 -5.21
CA THR A 154 -8.41 7.35 -5.32
C THR A 154 -9.05 7.88 -6.61
N GLY A 155 -9.37 7.00 -7.57
CA GLY A 155 -9.87 7.36 -8.90
C GLY A 155 -8.81 7.97 -9.84
N GLN A 156 -7.57 8.13 -9.38
CA GLN A 156 -6.46 8.67 -10.18
C GLN A 156 -5.87 7.65 -11.16
N CYS A 157 -6.15 6.36 -10.92
CA CYS A 157 -5.68 5.25 -11.73
C CYS A 157 -6.85 4.37 -12.17
N PRO A 158 -6.70 3.66 -13.31
CA PRO A 158 -7.68 2.67 -13.74
C PRO A 158 -7.90 1.59 -12.67
N GLU A 159 -9.05 0.91 -12.74
CA GLU A 159 -9.35 -0.22 -11.86
C GLU A 159 -8.24 -1.28 -11.91
N GLY A 160 -7.87 -1.81 -10.74
CA GLY A 160 -6.76 -2.76 -10.60
C GLY A 160 -5.37 -2.12 -10.45
N TYR A 161 -5.25 -0.80 -10.53
CA TYR A 161 -4.01 -0.05 -10.31
C TYR A 161 -4.08 0.81 -9.05
N GLY A 162 -2.92 1.11 -8.46
CA GLY A 162 -2.77 2.05 -7.37
C GLY A 162 -1.94 3.26 -7.77
N PHE A 163 -2.25 4.41 -7.20
CA PHE A 163 -1.54 5.67 -7.44
C PHE A 163 -0.30 5.77 -6.56
N ASP A 164 0.86 5.93 -7.19
CA ASP A 164 2.12 6.26 -6.53
C ASP A 164 2.22 7.78 -6.39
N ALA A 165 2.02 8.30 -5.19
CA ALA A 165 2.10 9.73 -4.92
C ALA A 165 3.53 10.29 -5.06
N THR A 166 4.55 9.47 -4.88
CA THR A 166 5.95 9.87 -5.01
C THR A 166 6.34 10.05 -6.47
N ASN A 167 5.93 9.12 -7.33
CA ASN A 167 6.27 9.14 -8.76
C ASN A 167 5.16 9.73 -9.65
N GLN A 168 4.03 10.13 -9.05
CA GLN A 168 2.84 10.70 -9.71
C GLN A 168 2.34 9.84 -10.89
N CYS A 169 2.34 8.52 -10.71
CA CYS A 169 2.02 7.55 -11.76
C CYS A 169 1.21 6.37 -11.22
N CYS A 170 0.61 5.60 -12.13
CA CYS A 170 -0.14 4.39 -11.83
C CYS A 170 0.76 3.15 -11.91
N ALA A 171 0.75 2.33 -10.87
CA ALA A 171 1.45 1.05 -10.82
C ALA A 171 0.49 -0.07 -10.40
N VAL A 172 0.85 -1.30 -10.77
CA VAL A 172 0.13 -2.48 -10.30
C VAL A 172 0.43 -2.64 -8.80
N PRO A 173 -0.58 -2.75 -7.93
CA PRO A 173 -0.37 -3.08 -6.54
C PRO A 173 0.40 -4.40 -6.43
N PRO A 174 1.36 -4.52 -5.49
CA PRO A 174 1.91 -5.81 -5.17
C PRO A 174 0.76 -6.78 -4.86
N ALA A 175 0.84 -8.01 -5.34
CA ALA A 175 -0.14 -9.02 -4.97
C ALA A 175 -0.22 -9.10 -3.43
N ALA A 176 -1.39 -9.35 -2.87
CA ALA A 176 -1.54 -9.44 -1.42
C ALA A 176 -0.57 -10.52 -0.89
N GLY A 177 0.40 -10.13 -0.06
CA GLY A 177 1.45 -11.00 0.44
C GLY A 177 2.66 -11.20 -0.49
N SER A 178 2.74 -10.52 -1.64
CA SER A 178 3.98 -10.47 -2.42
C SER A 178 4.96 -9.54 -1.74
N GLU A 179 5.73 -10.13 -0.83
CA GLU A 179 6.88 -9.49 -0.22
C GLU A 179 8.05 -9.54 -1.20
N ALA A 180 7.94 -8.78 -2.29
CA ALA A 180 9.00 -8.67 -3.28
C ALA A 180 10.33 -8.35 -2.55
N GLY A 181 11.35 -9.17 -2.78
CA GLY A 181 12.67 -9.01 -2.14
C GLY A 181 12.80 -9.57 -0.73
N CYS A 182 11.82 -10.34 -0.27
CA CYS A 182 11.91 -11.08 0.97
C CYS A 182 12.15 -12.57 0.72
N ILE A 183 12.87 -13.19 1.63
CA ILE A 183 13.12 -14.63 1.66
C ILE A 183 13.12 -15.10 3.11
N ILE A 184 12.66 -16.33 3.35
CA ILE A 184 12.75 -16.98 4.66
C ILE A 184 13.99 -17.87 4.66
N TYR A 185 14.93 -17.56 5.53
CA TYR A 185 16.10 -18.38 5.81
C TYR A 185 15.84 -19.30 6.99
N ARG A 186 16.10 -20.59 6.80
CA ARG A 186 16.27 -21.50 7.93
C ARG A 186 17.70 -21.35 8.44
N VAL A 187 17.84 -20.91 9.69
CA VAL A 187 19.14 -20.75 10.35
C VAL A 187 19.33 -21.91 11.30
N ASP A 188 20.37 -22.70 11.08
CA ASP A 188 20.75 -23.81 11.94
C ASP A 188 21.79 -23.34 12.97
N ILE A 189 21.37 -23.16 14.23
CA ILE A 189 22.26 -22.76 15.34
C ILE A 189 22.98 -23.97 15.94
N GLY A 190 22.41 -25.17 15.78
CA GLY A 190 22.89 -26.34 16.51
C GLY A 190 22.55 -26.26 17.99
N GLY A 191 23.31 -26.98 18.81
CA GLY A 191 23.10 -27.06 20.26
C GLY A 191 24.39 -26.78 21.02
N CYS A 192 24.25 -26.44 22.30
CA CYS A 192 25.40 -26.23 23.15
C CYS A 192 26.11 -27.55 23.47
N PRO A 193 27.46 -27.59 23.44
CA PRO A 193 28.19 -28.78 23.85
C PRO A 193 27.83 -29.14 25.30
N SER A 194 27.65 -30.43 25.55
CA SER A 194 27.37 -30.99 26.87
C SER A 194 28.65 -31.01 27.71
N GLY A 195 29.06 -29.83 28.20
CA GLY A 195 30.12 -29.69 29.21
C GLY A 195 29.63 -29.97 30.62
#